data_AF-A0AAE3YJW5-F1
#
_entry.id   AF-A0AAE3YJW5-F1
#
_cell.length_a   1.000
_cell.length_b   1.000
_cell.length_c   1.000
_cell.angle_alpha   90.00
_cell.angle_beta   90.00
_cell.angle_gamma   90.00
#
_symmetry.space_group_name_H-M   'P 1'
#
loop_
_entity.id
_entity.type
_entity.pdbx_description
1 polymer ?
#
loop_
_entity_poly.entity_id
_entity_poly.type
_entity_poly.pdbx_seq_one_letter_code
_entity_poly.pdbx_strand_id
1 'polypeptide(L)'
;MAQTTDVTPDMIRACADRHETTKSNFKRAEDGVTQQVEDLYAKNSGDLMKKLKEIQEMWTGEMEEWQKVLGDLAAYMDECANKLEERNRAQAQELN
;
A
#
# COMPACT_ATOMS: atom_id res chain seq x y z
N MET A 1 -9.52 28.29 20.96
CA MET A 1 -10.43 27.80 19.91
C MET A 1 -9.94 26.41 19.50
N ALA A 2 -10.72 25.36 19.75
CA ALA A 2 -10.35 24.01 19.34
C ALA A 2 -10.37 23.94 17.81
N GLN A 3 -9.23 23.62 17.19
CA GLN A 3 -9.20 23.28 15.76
C GLN A 3 -9.93 21.94 15.58
N THR A 4 -11.21 22.01 15.26
CA THR A 4 -11.97 20.87 14.74
C THR A 4 -11.39 20.51 13.38
N THR A 5 -10.53 19.50 13.35
CA THR A 5 -10.16 18.81 12.12
C THR A 5 -11.40 18.01 11.68
N ASP A 6 -11.88 18.21 10.45
CA ASP A 6 -13.02 17.46 9.88
C ASP A 6 -12.75 15.96 9.69
N VAL A 7 -11.52 15.52 9.99
CA VAL A 7 -11.07 14.14 9.88
C VAL A 7 -10.79 13.59 11.27
N THR A 8 -11.49 12.52 11.64
CA THR A 8 -11.28 11.82 12.92
C THR A 8 -10.15 10.78 12.80
N PRO A 9 -9.53 10.38 13.93
CA PRO A 9 -8.55 9.28 13.93
C PRO A 9 -9.08 8.01 13.25
N ASP A 10 -10.34 7.66 13.48
CA ASP A 10 -10.98 6.49 12.86
C ASP A 10 -11.09 6.62 11.34
N MET A 11 -11.37 7.82 10.82
CA MET A 11 -11.38 8.08 9.38
C MET A 11 -9.99 7.94 8.76
N ILE A 12 -8.94 8.31 9.50
CA ILE A 12 -7.55 8.18 9.06
C ILE A 12 -7.16 6.69 9.02
N ARG A 13 -7.45 5.93 10.07
CA ARG A 13 -7.20 4.47 10.11
C ARG A 13 -7.95 3.72 9.03
N ALA A 14 -9.23 4.07 8.81
CA ALA A 14 -10.00 3.51 7.71
C ALA A 14 -9.39 3.82 6.32
N CYS A 15 -8.62 4.90 6.20
CA CYS A 15 -7.86 5.19 4.98
C CYS A 15 -6.57 4.37 4.89
N ALA A 16 -5.84 4.20 5.99
CA ALA A 16 -4.67 3.32 6.08
C ALA A 16 -5.04 1.88 5.69
N ASP A 17 -6.15 1.35 6.22
CA ASP A 17 -6.67 0.02 5.90
C ASP A 17 -6.97 -0.15 4.40
N ARG A 18 -7.49 0.90 3.75
CA ARG A 18 -7.73 0.89 2.29
C ARG A 18 -6.43 0.81 1.51
N HIS A 19 -5.37 1.49 1.95
CA HIS A 19 -4.06 1.41 1.31
C HIS A 19 -3.41 0.03 1.48
N GLU A 20 -3.48 -0.57 2.68
CA GLU A 20 -2.99 -1.95 2.90
C GLU A 20 -3.80 -3.00 2.12
N THR A 21 -5.13 -2.80 2.01
CA THR A 21 -5.98 -3.66 1.17
C THR A 21 -5.58 -3.53 -0.31
N THR A 22 -5.34 -2.30 -0.77
CA THR A 22 -4.93 -2.03 -2.15
C THR A 22 -3.57 -2.67 -2.46
N LYS A 23 -2.61 -2.54 -1.55
CA LYS A 23 -1.29 -3.18 -1.62
C LYS A 23 -1.41 -4.71 -1.71
N SER A 24 -2.25 -5.31 -0.86
CA SER A 24 -2.50 -6.76 -0.88
C SER A 24 -3.12 -7.23 -2.21
N ASN A 25 -4.03 -6.45 -2.79
CA ASN A 25 -4.63 -6.75 -4.09
C ASN A 25 -3.61 -6.64 -5.23
N PHE A 26 -2.75 -5.62 -5.20
CA PHE A 26 -1.66 -5.49 -6.17
C PHE A 26 -0.70 -6.67 -6.09
N LYS A 27 -0.31 -7.09 -4.88
CA LYS A 27 0.58 -8.24 -4.70
C LYS A 27 -0.02 -9.52 -5.29
N ARG A 28 -1.30 -9.78 -5.03
CA ARG A 28 -1.99 -10.95 -5.61
C ARG A 28 -2.04 -10.90 -7.14
N ALA A 29 -2.25 -9.72 -7.72
CA ALA A 29 -2.26 -9.56 -9.18
C ALA A 29 -0.86 -9.79 -9.78
N GLU A 30 0.17 -9.24 -9.14
CA GLU A 30 1.58 -9.45 -9.51
C GLU A 30 1.96 -10.92 -9.49
N ASP A 31 1.62 -11.64 -8.41
CA ASP A 31 1.90 -13.08 -8.29
C ASP A 31 1.19 -13.87 -9.39
N GLY A 32 -0.06 -13.49 -9.72
CA GLY A 32 -0.84 -14.13 -10.77
C GLY A 32 -0.25 -13.92 -12.18
N VAL A 33 0.26 -12.72 -12.48
CA VAL A 33 0.94 -12.43 -13.75
C VAL A 33 2.29 -13.13 -13.82
N THR A 34 3.05 -13.13 -12.73
CA THR A 34 4.34 -13.83 -12.62
C THR A 34 4.18 -15.31 -12.94
N GLN A 35 3.21 -15.98 -12.32
CA GLN A 35 2.93 -17.39 -12.60
C GLN A 35 2.58 -17.63 -14.07
N GLN A 36 1.78 -16.76 -14.69
CA GLN A 36 1.41 -16.91 -16.10
C GLN A 36 2.62 -16.74 -17.04
N VAL A 37 3.51 -15.80 -16.75
CA VAL A 37 4.73 -15.60 -17.55
C VAL A 37 5.69 -16.78 -17.40
N GLU A 38 5.88 -17.28 -16.18
CA GLU A 38 6.69 -18.47 -15.91
C GLU A 38 6.13 -19.71 -16.63
N ASP A 39 4.81 -19.95 -16.56
CA ASP A 39 4.14 -21.03 -17.26
C ASP A 39 4.33 -20.96 -18.79
N LEU A 40 4.24 -19.76 -19.36
CA LEU A 40 4.47 -19.54 -20.78
C LEU A 40 5.93 -19.77 -21.16
N TYR A 41 6.87 -19.33 -20.32
CA TYR A 41 8.32 -19.51 -20.53
C TYR A 41 8.71 -20.99 -20.44
N ALA A 42 8.12 -21.74 -19.51
CA ALA A 42 8.34 -23.17 -19.38
C ALA A 42 7.84 -23.98 -20.59
N LYS A 43 6.77 -23.50 -21.26
CA LYS A 43 6.13 -24.19 -22.39
C LYS A 43 6.68 -23.75 -23.77
N ASN A 44 7.30 -22.58 -23.85
CA ASN A 44 7.80 -22.01 -25.11
C ASN A 44 9.20 -21.43 -24.94
N SER A 45 10.14 -21.83 -25.82
CA SER A 45 11.47 -21.24 -25.89
C SER A 45 11.65 -20.43 -27.17
N GLY A 46 11.95 -19.13 -27.02
CA GLY A 46 12.18 -18.22 -28.14
C GLY A 46 12.46 -16.79 -27.67
N ASP A 47 12.98 -15.94 -28.56
CA ASP A 47 13.40 -14.58 -28.20
C ASP A 47 12.22 -13.67 -27.78
N LEU A 48 11.01 -13.95 -28.26
CA LEU A 48 9.79 -13.29 -27.78
C LEU A 48 9.51 -13.60 -26.30
N MET A 49 9.76 -14.84 -25.88
CA MET A 49 9.56 -15.26 -24.48
C MET A 49 10.64 -14.70 -23.56
N LYS A 50 11.87 -14.54 -24.05
CA LYS A 50 12.92 -13.83 -23.31
C LYS A 50 12.53 -12.36 -23.06
N LYS A 51 12.06 -11.66 -24.11
CA LYS A 51 11.56 -10.28 -23.96
C LYS A 51 10.37 -10.18 -23.01
N LEU A 52 9.44 -11.14 -23.04
CA LEU A 52 8.32 -11.17 -22.09
C LEU A 52 8.81 -11.29 -20.64
N LYS A 53 9.81 -12.14 -20.40
CA LYS A 53 10.42 -12.31 -19.07
C LYS A 53 11.14 -11.04 -18.60
N GLU A 54 11.92 -10.40 -19.48
CA GLU A 54 12.58 -9.12 -19.16
C GLU A 54 11.56 -8.03 -18.78
N ILE A 55 10.45 -7.92 -19.53
CA ILE A 55 9.37 -6.99 -19.24
C ILE A 55 8.70 -7.33 -17.90
N GLN A 56 8.50 -8.62 -17.61
CA GLN A 56 7.94 -9.07 -16.34
C GLN A 56 8.86 -8.70 -15.17
N GLU A 57 10.16 -8.96 -15.26
CA GLU A 57 11.15 -8.63 -14.22
C GLU A 57 11.18 -7.12 -13.93
N MET A 58 11.14 -6.28 -14.97
CA MET A 58 11.03 -4.82 -14.81
C MET A 58 9.73 -4.43 -14.10
N TRP A 59 8.60 -4.99 -14.53
CA TRP A 59 7.29 -4.66 -13.98
C TRP A 59 7.13 -5.12 -12.52
N THR A 60 7.70 -6.27 -12.14
CA THR A 60 7.79 -6.72 -10.74
C THR A 60 8.55 -5.69 -9.90
N GLY A 61 9.68 -5.17 -10.38
CA GLY A 61 10.43 -4.14 -9.67
C GLY A 61 9.63 -2.85 -9.43
N GLU A 62 8.89 -2.37 -10.44
CA GLU A 62 7.99 -1.22 -10.28
C GLU A 62 6.85 -1.50 -9.30
N MET A 63 6.27 -2.71 -9.35
CA MET A 63 5.19 -3.11 -8.45
C MET A 63 5.65 -3.21 -6.98
N GLU A 64 6.86 -3.68 -6.72
CA GLU A 64 7.45 -3.68 -5.37
C GLU A 64 7.59 -2.25 -4.82
N GLU A 65 7.99 -1.29 -5.68
CA GLU A 65 8.09 0.13 -5.28
C GLU A 65 6.71 0.71 -4.93
N TRP A 66 5.68 0.44 -5.74
CA TRP A 66 4.31 0.86 -5.43
C TRP A 66 3.77 0.24 -4.14
N GLN A 67 4.06 -1.04 -3.90
CA GLN A 67 3.67 -1.72 -2.66
C GLN A 67 4.35 -1.09 -1.44
N LYS A 68 5.61 -0.67 -1.57
CA LYS A 68 6.34 0.06 -0.54
C LYS A 68 5.69 1.41 -0.26
N VAL A 69 5.42 2.21 -1.29
CA VAL A 69 4.77 3.53 -1.16
C VAL A 69 3.41 3.42 -0.45
N LEU A 70 2.61 2.41 -0.80
CA LEU A 70 1.32 2.17 -0.15
C LEU A 70 1.48 1.80 1.33
N GLY A 71 2.49 0.99 1.67
CA GLY A 71 2.79 0.64 3.06
C GLY A 71 3.29 1.82 3.88
N ASP A 72 4.21 2.61 3.33
CA ASP A 72 4.73 3.82 3.98
C ASP A 72 3.61 4.84 4.22
N LEU A 73 2.69 4.99 3.26
CA LEU A 73 1.52 5.86 3.41
C LEU A 73 0.55 5.37 4.48
N ALA A 74 0.28 4.06 4.55
CA ALA A 74 -0.57 3.49 5.59
C ALA A 74 0.02 3.71 6.99
N ALA A 75 1.33 3.45 7.16
CA ALA A 75 2.03 3.68 8.42
C ALA A 75 2.02 5.16 8.84
N TYR A 76 2.23 6.06 7.88
CA TYR A 76 2.14 7.51 8.13
C TYR A 76 0.74 7.92 8.58
N MET A 77 -0.31 7.38 7.95
CA MET A 77 -1.70 7.65 8.34
C MET A 77 -1.97 7.16 9.77
N ASP A 78 -1.51 5.97 10.14
CA ASP A 78 -1.67 5.48 11.52
C ASP A 78 -0.95 6.36 12.55
N GLU A 79 0.26 6.84 12.23
CA GLU A 79 0.99 7.78 13.08
C GLU A 79 0.21 9.10 13.25
N CYS A 80 -0.37 9.63 12.16
CA CYS A 80 -1.24 10.81 12.21
C CYS A 80 -2.48 10.59 13.07
N ALA A 81 -3.13 9.41 12.97
CA ALA A 81 -4.28 9.06 13.80
C ALA A 81 -3.91 9.07 15.29
N ASN A 82 -2.78 8.46 15.65
CA ASN A 82 -2.30 8.41 17.02
C ASN A 82 -1.98 9.80 17.58
N LYS A 83 -1.27 10.64 16.83
CA LYS A 83 -0.98 12.03 17.23
C LYS A 83 -2.25 12.85 17.45
N LEU A 84 -3.28 12.63 16.61
CA LEU A 84 -4.55 13.32 16.74
C LEU A 84 -5.31 12.87 18.01
N GLU A 85 -5.28 11.58 18.33
CA GLU A 85 -5.85 11.06 19.59
C GLU A 85 -5.13 11.59 20.82
N GLU A 86 -3.80 11.60 20.82
CA GLU A 86 -2.99 12.14 21.91
C GLU A 86 -3.32 13.62 22.15
N ARG A 87 -3.40 14.41 21.07
CA ARG A 87 -3.80 15.83 21.15
C ARG A 87 -5.20 15.99 21.73
N ASN A 88 -6.17 15.18 21.28
CA ASN A 88 -7.55 15.25 21.77
C ASN A 88 -7.64 14.85 23.25
N ARG A 89 -6.87 13.86 23.70
CA ARG A 89 -6.78 13.47 25.12
C ARG A 89 -6.17 14.57 25.98
N ALA A 90 -5.06 15.18 25.53
CA ALA A 90 -4.41 16.27 26.25
C ALA A 90 -5.36 17.47 26.41
N GLN A 91 -6.07 17.87 25.35
CA GLN A 91 -7.07 18.94 25.42
C GLN A 91 -8.23 18.62 26.36
N ALA A 92 -8.70 17.37 26.39
CA ALA A 92 -9.75 16.96 27.32
C ALA A 92 -9.28 16.98 28.79
N GLN A 93 -7.99 16.76 29.05
CA GLN A 93 -7.41 16.87 30.39
C GLN A 93 -7.22 18.33 30.83
N GLU A 94 -6.89 19.24 29.91
CA GLU A 94 -6.77 20.68 30.21
C GLU A 94 -8.11 21.37 30.47
N LEU A 95 -9.22 20.80 29.99
CA LEU A 95 -10.58 21.32 30.13
C LEU A 95 -11.35 20.79 31.36
N ASN A 96 -10.79 19.80 32.07
CA ASN A 96 -11.33 19.26 33.33
C ASN A 96 -10.54 19.78 34.53
#